data_AF-A0A7C0V9Z3-F1
#
_entry.id   AF-A0A7C0V9Z3-F1
#
_cell.length_a   1.000
_cell.length_b   1.000
_cell.length_c   1.000
_cell.angle_alpha   90.00
_cell.angle_beta   90.00
_cell.angle_gamma   90.00
#
_symmetry.space_group_name_H-M   'P 1'
#
loop_
_entity.id
_entity.type
_entity.pdbx_description
1 polymer ?
#
loop_
_entity_poly.entity_id
_entity_poly.type
_entity_poly.pdbx_seq_one_letter_code
_entity_poly.pdbx_strand_id
1 'polypeptide(L)'
;LLFFILFIVFSKGFFELLYYLFIPYTLSEQNTFLYLGLSIPAVFSLIIYFRYLVGFFMRNLERQADAYSAHIMGDPTHTILSLEKIALLSGRIRDLPSWHHFSIKERVEFLNRFFRDPMLLRRHTRFLILCLFLYLLGFSLLIYGVNSTAIRRAVILDSASKLIRSSRVDPKKDLNLFIDVAMIYHDMGEIKKAVSIYEEILRSYKDAHIALNNLAWIFATTDKEELRDPKRALMLAKRAVSLKRCAEYLDTLAEAYWINGMRNEAIRAEEEALEMAKEGRDYYMAQLKRFKKALPYSTHYSNYNNS
;
A
#
# COMPACT_ATOMS: atom_id res chain seq x y z
N LEU A 1 -7.90 11.11 -16.54
CA LEU A 1 -8.25 10.19 -15.43
C LEU A 1 -7.26 9.03 -15.29
N LEU A 2 -7.02 8.23 -16.35
CA LEU A 2 -6.11 7.07 -16.32
C LEU A 2 -4.71 7.39 -15.76
N PHE A 3 -4.03 8.41 -16.31
CA PHE A 3 -2.72 8.87 -15.83
C PHE A 3 -2.71 9.15 -14.32
N PHE A 4 -3.74 9.83 -13.82
CA PHE A 4 -3.85 10.19 -12.41
C PHE A 4 -4.05 8.97 -11.51
N ILE A 5 -4.92 8.03 -11.90
CA ILE A 5 -5.14 6.78 -11.16
C ILE A 5 -3.85 5.98 -11.07
N LEU A 6 -3.14 5.83 -12.18
CA LEU A 6 -1.86 5.12 -12.21
C LEU A 6 -0.87 5.78 -11.24
N PHE A 7 -0.72 7.11 -11.31
CA PHE A 7 0.17 7.83 -10.42
C PHE A 7 -0.17 7.64 -8.94
N ILE A 8 -1.46 7.65 -8.56
CA ILE A 8 -1.89 7.41 -7.16
C ILE A 8 -1.49 6.00 -6.68
N VAL A 9 -1.72 4.98 -7.52
CA VAL A 9 -1.37 3.59 -7.17
C VAL A 9 0.13 3.44 -7.02
N PHE A 10 0.91 4.07 -7.91
CA PHE A 10 2.38 4.12 -7.79
C PHE A 10 2.82 4.87 -6.53
N SER A 11 2.26 6.05 -6.27
CA SER A 11 2.72 6.94 -5.19
C SER A 11 2.57 6.31 -3.81
N LYS A 12 1.53 5.51 -3.60
CA LYS A 12 1.34 4.78 -2.32
C LYS A 12 2.52 3.86 -2.04
N GLY A 13 2.85 2.96 -2.98
CA GLY A 13 3.95 2.01 -2.78
C GLY A 13 5.32 2.68 -2.77
N PHE A 14 5.51 3.70 -3.60
CA PHE A 14 6.73 4.50 -3.62
C PHE A 14 6.97 5.20 -2.27
N PHE A 15 5.96 5.83 -1.69
CA PHE A 15 6.09 6.54 -0.42
C PHE A 15 6.39 5.60 0.75
N GLU A 16 5.75 4.43 0.79
CA GLU A 16 6.03 3.41 1.81
C GLU A 16 7.49 2.92 1.71
N LEU A 17 8.03 2.70 0.50
CA LEU A 17 9.44 2.34 0.33
C LEU A 17 10.40 3.46 0.77
N LEU A 18 10.09 4.72 0.44
CA LEU A 18 10.89 5.85 0.91
C LEU A 18 10.88 5.94 2.44
N TYR A 19 9.73 5.72 3.08
CA TYR A 19 9.63 5.72 4.53
C TYR A 19 10.63 4.76 5.17
N TYR A 20 10.60 3.49 4.79
CA TYR A 20 11.54 2.51 5.34
C TYR A 20 12.99 2.83 5.00
N LEU A 21 13.27 3.37 3.80
CA LEU A 21 14.63 3.75 3.40
C LEU A 21 15.19 4.91 4.25
N PHE A 22 14.36 5.88 4.64
CA PHE A 22 14.80 7.08 5.33
C PHE A 22 14.78 6.98 6.86
N ILE A 23 13.98 6.09 7.46
CA ILE A 23 13.93 5.89 8.93
C ILE A 23 15.33 5.75 9.56
N PRO A 24 16.27 4.93 9.04
CA PRO A 24 17.59 4.76 9.66
C PRO A 24 18.43 6.05 9.77
N TYR A 25 18.11 7.04 8.95
CA TYR A 25 18.84 8.31 8.86
C TYR A 25 18.21 9.42 9.70
N THR A 26 17.12 9.13 10.42
CA THR A 26 16.45 10.12 11.28
C THR A 26 17.21 10.28 12.60
N LEU A 27 17.82 11.46 12.78
CA LEU A 27 18.84 11.71 13.81
C LEU A 27 18.32 12.25 15.15
N SER A 28 17.07 12.66 15.30
CA SER A 28 16.59 13.23 16.58
C SER A 28 15.06 13.22 16.70
N GLU A 29 14.54 13.70 17.84
CA GLU A 29 13.08 13.82 18.13
C GLU A 29 12.31 14.73 17.16
N GLN A 30 13.00 15.48 16.29
CA GLN A 30 12.36 16.30 15.28
C GLN A 30 12.23 15.55 13.96
N ASN A 31 11.01 15.06 13.69
CA ASN A 31 10.62 14.36 12.47
C ASN A 31 10.71 15.21 11.18
N THR A 32 11.14 16.48 11.27
CA THR A 32 11.26 17.40 10.12
C THR A 32 12.14 16.84 9.01
N PHE A 33 13.29 16.23 9.34
CA PHE A 33 14.18 15.66 8.33
C PHE A 33 13.58 14.43 7.62
N LEU A 34 12.77 13.62 8.34
CA LEU A 34 12.04 12.51 7.74
C LEU A 34 10.99 13.04 6.76
N TYR A 35 10.18 14.01 7.18
CA TYR A 35 9.16 14.60 6.32
C TYR A 35 9.76 15.32 5.11
N LEU A 36 10.91 15.99 5.25
CA LEU A 36 11.64 16.54 4.11
C LEU A 36 12.17 15.45 3.18
N GLY A 37 12.78 14.39 3.73
CA GLY A 37 13.26 13.23 2.97
C GLY A 37 12.15 12.48 2.23
N LEU A 38 10.92 12.51 2.74
CA LEU A 38 9.74 11.94 2.09
C LEU A 38 9.11 12.88 1.06
N SER A 39 8.94 14.15 1.42
CA SER A 39 8.21 15.14 0.60
C SER A 39 9.01 15.61 -0.60
N ILE A 40 10.33 15.80 -0.49
CA ILE A 40 11.16 16.29 -1.61
C ILE A 40 11.12 15.30 -2.78
N PRO A 41 11.42 13.99 -2.61
CA PRO A 41 11.31 13.03 -3.70
C PRO A 41 9.88 12.88 -4.22
N ALA A 42 8.87 12.96 -3.35
CA ALA A 42 7.47 12.89 -3.75
C ALA A 42 7.08 14.06 -4.67
N VAL A 43 7.36 15.30 -4.26
CA VAL A 43 7.10 16.51 -5.06
C VAL A 43 7.92 16.49 -6.34
N PHE A 44 9.18 16.09 -6.27
CA PHE A 44 10.03 15.97 -7.45
C PHE A 44 9.48 14.94 -8.45
N SER A 45 9.03 13.77 -7.96
CA SER A 45 8.39 12.74 -8.79
C SER A 45 7.10 13.24 -9.43
N LEU A 46 6.30 14.01 -8.69
CA LEU A 46 5.08 14.65 -9.19
C LEU A 46 5.38 15.66 -10.30
N ILE A 47 6.36 16.55 -10.08
CA ILE A 47 6.79 17.55 -11.06
C ILE A 47 7.27 16.84 -12.33
N ILE A 48 8.14 15.83 -12.20
CA ILE A 48 8.62 15.07 -13.35
C ILE A 48 7.46 14.42 -14.09
N TYR A 49 6.55 13.77 -13.36
CA TYR A 49 5.41 13.07 -13.90
C TYR A 49 4.50 14.01 -14.70
N PHE A 50 4.11 15.15 -14.14
CA PHE A 50 3.25 16.10 -14.84
C PHE A 50 3.96 16.83 -15.98
N ARG A 51 5.18 17.33 -15.73
CA ARG A 51 5.92 18.16 -16.70
C ARG A 51 6.31 17.38 -17.94
N TYR A 52 6.78 16.15 -17.75
CA TYR A 52 7.40 15.36 -18.81
C TYR A 52 6.53 14.22 -19.30
N LEU A 53 5.96 13.39 -18.42
CA LEU A 53 5.12 12.26 -18.86
C LEU A 53 3.74 12.71 -19.34
N VAL A 54 2.95 13.31 -18.44
CA VAL A 54 1.60 13.80 -18.81
C VAL A 54 1.72 14.92 -19.84
N GLY A 55 2.65 15.86 -19.65
CA GLY A 55 2.89 16.94 -20.59
C GLY A 55 3.24 16.44 -22.00
N PHE A 56 4.01 15.35 -22.15
CA PHE A 56 4.27 14.75 -23.45
C PHE A 56 2.98 14.29 -24.14
N PHE A 57 2.11 13.56 -23.44
CA PHE A 57 0.85 13.11 -24.01
C PHE A 57 -0.09 14.27 -24.33
N MET A 58 -0.25 15.23 -23.41
CA MET A 58 -1.13 16.39 -23.61
C MET A 58 -0.76 17.19 -24.86
N ARG A 59 0.52 17.52 -25.03
CA ARG A 59 1.00 18.26 -26.20
C ARG A 59 0.73 17.50 -27.50
N ASN A 60 0.95 16.19 -27.52
CA ASN A 60 0.74 15.37 -28.70
C ASN A 60 -0.73 15.10 -29.03
N LEU A 61 -1.57 14.93 -28.00
CA LEU A 61 -3.02 14.79 -28.14
C LEU A 61 -3.66 16.09 -28.62
N GLU A 62 -3.15 17.24 -28.20
CA GLU A 62 -3.56 18.54 -28.73
C GLU A 62 -3.29 18.62 -30.25
N ARG A 63 -2.07 18.31 -30.71
CA ARG A 63 -1.77 18.26 -32.16
C ARG A 63 -2.67 17.28 -32.91
N GLN A 64 -2.97 16.13 -32.30
CA GLN A 64 -3.86 15.14 -32.90
C GLN A 64 -5.29 15.66 -33.02
N ALA A 65 -5.81 16.34 -32.00
CA ALA A 65 -7.14 16.94 -32.00
C ALA A 65 -7.25 18.06 -33.04
N ASP A 66 -6.26 18.95 -33.12
CA ASP A 66 -6.21 20.00 -34.14
C ASP A 66 -6.26 19.40 -35.55
N ALA A 67 -5.39 18.42 -35.83
CA ALA A 67 -5.33 17.79 -37.15
C ALA A 67 -6.59 16.98 -37.47
N TYR A 68 -7.21 16.33 -36.48
CA TYR A 68 -8.46 15.61 -36.67
C TYR A 68 -9.62 16.58 -36.99
N SER A 69 -9.69 17.74 -36.32
CA SER A 69 -10.68 18.76 -36.63
C SER A 69 -10.52 19.31 -38.05
N ALA A 70 -9.28 19.61 -38.46
CA ALA A 70 -8.96 20.06 -39.81
C ALA A 70 -9.26 18.97 -40.86
N HIS A 71 -9.02 17.70 -40.54
CA HIS A 71 -9.34 16.58 -41.41
C HIS A 71 -10.85 16.48 -41.70
N ILE A 72 -11.69 16.66 -40.67
CA ILE A 72 -13.15 16.63 -40.81
C ILE A 72 -13.65 17.82 -41.63
N MET A 73 -13.06 19.00 -41.42
CA MET A 73 -13.42 20.21 -42.17
C MET A 73 -12.90 20.23 -43.62
N GLY A 74 -12.01 19.29 -43.98
CA GLY A 74 -11.36 19.21 -45.30
C GLY A 74 -10.24 20.22 -45.52
N ASP A 75 -10.10 21.22 -44.64
CA ASP A 75 -9.10 22.29 -44.76
C ASP A 75 -8.70 22.83 -43.36
N PRO A 76 -7.39 23.08 -43.10
CA PRO A 76 -6.92 23.56 -41.79
C PRO A 76 -7.06 25.07 -41.59
N THR A 77 -7.48 25.86 -42.58
CA THR A 77 -7.42 27.33 -42.55
C THR A 77 -8.19 27.90 -41.37
N HIS A 78 -9.41 27.42 -41.11
CA HIS A 78 -10.22 27.91 -39.99
C HIS A 78 -9.57 27.63 -38.63
N THR A 79 -9.00 26.43 -38.45
CA THR A 79 -8.26 26.08 -37.22
C THR A 79 -7.03 26.95 -37.06
N ILE A 80 -6.24 27.16 -38.13
CA ILE A 80 -5.05 28.02 -38.12
C ILE A 80 -5.42 29.47 -37.78
N LEU A 81 -6.44 30.04 -38.42
CA LEU A 81 -6.89 31.41 -38.16
C LEU A 81 -7.36 31.60 -36.72
N SER A 82 -8.08 30.62 -36.17
CA SER A 82 -8.49 30.65 -34.77
C SER A 82 -7.28 30.66 -33.83
N LEU A 83 -6.27 29.81 -34.08
CA LEU A 83 -5.05 29.76 -33.28
C LEU A 83 -4.23 31.06 -33.37
N GLU A 84 -4.03 31.60 -34.57
CA GLU A 84 -3.31 32.87 -34.77
C GLU A 84 -4.06 34.05 -34.13
N LYS A 85 -5.40 34.04 -34.16
CA LYS A 85 -6.21 35.05 -33.44
C LYS A 85 -6.01 34.97 -31.93
N ILE A 86 -5.99 33.77 -31.35
CA ILE A 86 -5.66 33.57 -29.93
C ILE A 86 -4.25 34.09 -29.64
N ALA A 87 -3.26 33.76 -30.49
CA ALA A 87 -1.89 34.23 -30.30
C ALA A 87 -1.80 35.77 -30.25
N LEU A 88 -2.50 36.45 -31.15
CA LEU A 88 -2.53 37.91 -31.23
C LEU A 88 -3.23 38.54 -30.02
N LEU A 89 -4.43 38.06 -29.67
CA LEU A 89 -5.24 38.62 -28.59
C LEU A 89 -4.66 38.35 -27.19
N SER A 90 -3.94 37.24 -27.01
CA SER A 90 -3.31 36.87 -25.74
C SER A 90 -1.92 37.50 -25.54
N GLY A 91 -1.55 38.54 -26.28
CA GLY A 91 -0.29 39.27 -26.08
C GLY A 91 0.88 38.74 -26.92
N ARG A 92 0.62 38.30 -28.15
CA ARG A 92 1.64 37.79 -29.11
C ARG A 92 2.40 36.55 -28.61
N ILE A 93 1.69 35.62 -27.98
CA ILE A 93 2.23 34.38 -27.40
C ILE A 93 2.53 33.28 -28.45
N ARG A 94 2.72 33.67 -29.72
CA ARG A 94 2.78 32.73 -30.85
C ARG A 94 3.88 31.68 -30.67
N ASP A 95 5.02 32.10 -30.15
CA ASP A 95 6.21 31.27 -29.94
C ASP A 95 6.35 30.76 -28.50
N LEU A 96 5.43 31.07 -27.59
CA LEU A 96 5.53 30.72 -26.17
C LEU A 96 5.05 29.28 -25.93
N PRO A 97 5.93 28.33 -25.57
CA PRO A 97 5.50 26.97 -25.26
C PRO A 97 4.96 26.85 -23.83
N SER A 98 4.11 25.85 -23.59
CA SER A 98 3.61 25.49 -22.26
C SER A 98 4.05 24.07 -21.88
N TRP A 99 3.85 23.70 -20.61
CA TRP A 99 4.08 22.33 -20.19
C TRP A 99 3.08 21.33 -20.78
N HIS A 100 1.87 21.76 -21.15
CA HIS A 100 0.83 20.88 -21.71
C HIS A 100 0.38 21.27 -23.12
N HIS A 101 0.80 22.44 -23.63
CA HIS A 101 0.52 22.88 -25.00
C HIS A 101 1.81 23.14 -25.76
N PHE A 102 1.82 22.74 -27.04
CA PHE A 102 2.85 23.25 -27.94
C PHE A 102 2.61 24.75 -28.20
N SER A 103 3.66 25.45 -28.62
CA SER A 103 3.48 26.82 -29.09
C SER A 103 2.49 26.85 -30.27
N ILE A 104 1.80 27.98 -30.44
CA ILE A 104 0.83 28.14 -31.53
C ILE A 104 1.53 27.98 -32.88
N LYS A 105 2.75 28.51 -33.00
CA LYS A 105 3.61 28.30 -34.18
C LYS A 105 3.77 26.82 -34.51
N GLU A 106 4.18 25.99 -33.55
CA GLU A 106 4.41 24.56 -33.78
C GLU A 106 3.13 23.81 -34.19
N ARG A 107 1.97 24.23 -33.66
CA ARG A 107 0.67 23.65 -34.02
C ARG A 107 0.26 24.02 -35.44
N VAL A 108 0.41 25.29 -35.81
CA VAL A 108 0.16 25.78 -37.18
C VAL A 108 1.10 25.11 -38.19
N GLU A 109 2.38 24.97 -37.87
CA GLU A 109 3.35 24.24 -38.69
C GLU A 109 3.00 22.76 -38.85
N PHE A 110 2.48 22.12 -37.80
CA PHE A 110 1.99 20.74 -37.87
C PHE A 110 0.76 20.62 -38.79
N LEU A 111 -0.21 21.53 -38.68
CA LEU A 111 -1.40 21.56 -39.54
C LEU A 111 -1.05 21.76 -41.02
N ASN A 112 -0.13 22.69 -41.31
CA ASN A 112 0.36 22.91 -42.67
C ASN A 112 1.06 21.68 -43.25
N ARG A 113 1.86 20.97 -42.44
CA ARG A 113 2.50 19.70 -42.86
C ARG A 113 1.48 18.59 -43.08
N PHE A 114 0.50 18.47 -42.20
CA PHE A 114 -0.58 17.50 -42.30
C PHE A 114 -1.41 17.70 -43.59
N PHE A 115 -1.70 18.94 -43.96
CA PHE A 115 -2.45 19.22 -45.18
C PHE A 115 -1.68 18.81 -46.45
N ARG A 116 -0.35 18.92 -46.44
CA ARG A 116 0.52 18.47 -47.54
C ARG A 116 0.68 16.95 -47.58
N ASP A 117 0.68 16.28 -46.43
CA ASP A 117 0.78 14.83 -46.31
C ASP A 117 -0.29 14.29 -45.34
N PRO A 118 -1.47 13.88 -45.85
CA PRO A 118 -2.53 13.30 -45.01
C PRO A 118 -2.12 12.01 -44.27
N MET A 119 -1.06 11.30 -44.72
CA MET A 119 -0.55 10.12 -44.01
C MET A 119 0.12 10.48 -42.68
N LEU A 120 0.51 11.74 -42.49
CA LEU A 120 1.12 12.23 -41.25
C LEU A 120 0.22 11.98 -40.03
N LEU A 121 -1.09 12.17 -40.16
CA LEU A 121 -2.04 11.92 -39.07
C LEU A 121 -2.09 10.44 -38.66
N ARG A 122 -2.07 9.53 -39.65
CA ARG A 122 -2.05 8.08 -39.37
C ARG A 122 -0.75 7.66 -38.71
N ARG A 123 0.40 8.15 -39.19
CA ARG A 123 1.72 7.88 -38.59
C ARG A 123 1.80 8.42 -37.16
N HIS A 124 1.38 9.66 -36.95
CA HIS A 124 1.33 10.29 -35.62
C HIS A 124 0.44 9.50 -34.66
N THR A 125 -0.74 9.08 -35.12
CA THR A 125 -1.67 8.26 -34.31
C THR A 125 -1.04 6.93 -33.90
N ARG A 126 -0.40 6.21 -34.83
CA ARG A 126 0.31 4.96 -34.51
C ARG A 126 1.45 5.16 -33.52
N PHE A 127 2.21 6.25 -33.69
CA PHE A 127 3.26 6.64 -32.76
C PHE A 127 2.71 6.88 -31.34
N LEU A 128 1.61 7.62 -31.21
CA LEU A 128 0.99 7.86 -29.90
C LEU A 128 0.42 6.60 -29.26
N ILE A 129 -0.17 5.70 -30.03
CA ILE A 129 -0.64 4.40 -29.52
C ILE A 129 0.54 3.58 -29.00
N LEU A 130 1.65 3.53 -29.74
CA LEU A 130 2.87 2.84 -29.30
C LEU A 130 3.42 3.47 -28.01
N CYS A 131 3.53 4.79 -27.94
CA CYS A 131 3.97 5.49 -26.73
C CYS A 131 3.05 5.21 -25.54
N LEU A 132 1.73 5.19 -25.76
CA LEU A 132 0.75 4.87 -24.72
C LEU A 132 0.92 3.43 -24.24
N PHE A 133 1.10 2.47 -25.15
CA PHE A 133 1.35 1.07 -24.80
C PHE A 133 2.63 0.92 -23.97
N LEU A 134 3.75 1.51 -24.41
CA LEU A 134 5.01 1.49 -23.67
C LEU A 134 4.90 2.17 -22.31
N TYR A 135 4.16 3.27 -22.23
CA TYR A 135 3.86 3.94 -20.96
C TYR A 135 3.08 3.01 -20.02
N LEU A 136 1.99 2.40 -20.48
CA LEU A 136 1.17 1.52 -19.64
C LEU A 136 1.96 0.29 -19.19
N LEU A 137 2.73 -0.32 -20.07
CA LEU A 137 3.59 -1.45 -19.73
C LEU A 137 4.65 -1.06 -18.70
N GLY A 138 5.43 -0.01 -18.98
CA GLY A 138 6.50 0.44 -18.09
C GLY A 138 5.97 0.89 -16.72
N PHE A 139 4.86 1.61 -16.71
CA PHE A 139 4.28 2.10 -15.45
C PHE A 139 3.62 0.99 -14.64
N SER A 140 3.03 -0.02 -15.30
CA SER A 140 2.52 -1.22 -14.61
C SER A 140 3.66 -2.01 -13.97
N LEU A 141 4.80 -2.15 -14.67
CA LEU A 141 6.00 -2.78 -14.10
C LEU A 141 6.56 -1.98 -12.92
N LEU A 142 6.57 -0.66 -12.98
CA LEU A 142 6.98 0.19 -11.85
C LEU A 142 6.05 0.02 -10.66
N ILE A 143 4.72 0.04 -10.87
CA ILE A 143 3.72 -0.22 -9.83
C ILE A 143 3.94 -1.59 -9.20
N TYR A 144 4.13 -2.62 -10.03
CA TYR A 144 4.40 -3.98 -9.55
C TYR A 144 5.68 -4.03 -8.71
N GLY A 145 6.74 -3.36 -9.15
CA GLY A 145 8.01 -3.28 -8.42
C GLY A 145 7.86 -2.62 -7.05
N VAL A 146 7.27 -1.42 -6.97
CA VAL A 146 7.14 -0.70 -5.69
C VAL A 146 6.14 -1.36 -4.73
N ASN A 147 5.21 -2.17 -5.25
CA ASN A 147 4.27 -2.94 -4.45
C ASN A 147 4.67 -4.41 -4.25
N SER A 148 5.86 -4.80 -4.70
CA SER A 148 6.37 -6.16 -4.53
C SER A 148 6.65 -6.45 -3.06
N THR A 149 6.03 -7.52 -2.54
CA THR A 149 6.22 -7.99 -1.17
C THR A 149 7.68 -8.36 -0.90
N ALA A 150 8.37 -8.94 -1.88
CA ALA A 150 9.78 -9.31 -1.77
C ALA A 150 10.69 -8.08 -1.61
N ILE A 151 10.49 -7.06 -2.45
CA ILE A 151 11.27 -5.81 -2.38
C ILE A 151 11.02 -5.10 -1.06
N ARG A 152 9.76 -5.01 -0.64
CA ARG A 152 9.38 -4.39 0.65
C ARG A 152 10.02 -5.10 1.83
N ARG A 153 9.92 -6.43 1.90
CA ARG A 153 10.56 -7.23 2.97
C ARG A 153 12.07 -7.01 3.01
N ALA A 154 12.73 -7.00 1.85
CA ALA A 154 14.17 -6.76 1.76
C ALA A 154 14.57 -5.37 2.29
N VAL A 155 13.83 -4.32 1.91
CA VAL A 155 14.07 -2.95 2.39
C VAL A 155 13.83 -2.83 3.89
N ILE A 156 12.73 -3.40 4.41
CA ILE A 156 12.42 -3.35 5.85
C ILE A 156 13.52 -4.04 6.67
N LEU A 157 13.96 -5.23 6.25
CA LEU A 157 15.01 -5.98 6.94
C LEU A 157 16.37 -5.26 6.88
N ASP A 158 16.73 -4.68 5.72
CA ASP A 158 17.95 -3.89 5.60
C ASP A 158 17.92 -2.66 6.53
N SER A 159 16.82 -1.91 6.53
CA SER A 159 16.63 -0.75 7.40
C SER A 159 16.68 -1.10 8.87
N ALA A 160 16.04 -2.20 9.28
CA ALA A 160 16.10 -2.71 10.64
C ALA A 160 17.54 -3.08 11.04
N SER A 161 18.27 -3.76 10.15
CA SER A 161 19.67 -4.13 10.40
C SER A 161 20.56 -2.90 10.59
N LYS A 162 20.34 -1.82 9.83
CA LYS A 162 21.06 -0.55 9.95
C LYS A 162 20.78 0.13 11.28
N LEU A 163 19.52 0.17 11.71
CA LEU A 163 19.15 0.75 13.00
C LEU A 163 19.75 -0.03 14.17
N ILE A 164 19.61 -1.36 14.17
CA ILE A 164 20.17 -2.24 15.20
C ILE A 164 21.70 -2.07 15.29
N ARG A 165 22.41 -2.05 14.16
CA ARG A 165 23.88 -1.83 14.13
C ARG A 165 24.30 -0.47 14.66
N SER A 166 23.46 0.55 14.46
CA SER A 166 23.76 1.90 14.93
C SER A 166 23.54 2.10 16.43
N SER A 167 23.06 1.08 17.15
CA SER A 167 22.64 1.15 18.57
C SER A 167 21.61 2.25 18.87
N ARG A 168 20.91 2.74 17.82
CA ARG A 168 19.86 3.78 17.89
C ARG A 168 18.49 3.17 18.16
N VAL A 169 18.43 2.17 19.03
CA VAL A 169 17.22 1.36 19.24
C VAL A 169 16.49 1.87 20.46
N ASP A 170 15.53 2.76 20.25
CA ASP A 170 14.38 2.85 21.15
C ASP A 170 13.18 2.22 20.42
N PRO A 171 12.80 0.98 20.76
CA PRO A 171 11.63 0.31 20.18
C PRO A 171 10.34 1.11 20.33
N LYS A 172 10.27 2.05 21.28
CA LYS A 172 9.13 2.95 21.46
C LYS A 172 9.06 4.02 20.37
N LYS A 173 10.21 4.49 19.86
CA LYS A 173 10.27 5.55 18.85
C LYS A 173 9.91 5.03 17.46
N ASP A 174 10.38 3.83 17.13
CA ASP A 174 10.18 3.20 15.82
C ASP A 174 9.26 1.96 15.90
N LEU A 175 8.26 2.01 16.77
CA LEU A 175 7.39 0.87 17.12
C LEU A 175 6.85 0.11 15.90
N ASN A 176 6.37 0.81 14.87
CA ASN A 176 5.83 0.19 13.66
C ASN A 176 6.88 -0.62 12.90
N LEU A 177 8.12 -0.11 12.80
CA LEU A 177 9.20 -0.84 12.13
C LEU A 177 9.54 -2.13 12.90
N PHE A 178 9.65 -2.06 14.23
CA PHE A 178 9.95 -3.24 15.03
C PHE A 178 8.82 -4.28 14.94
N ILE A 179 7.56 -3.85 14.91
CA ILE A 179 6.41 -4.72 14.67
C ILE A 179 6.52 -5.37 13.29
N ASP A 180 6.76 -4.59 12.23
CA ASP A 180 6.87 -5.10 10.85
C ASP A 180 8.00 -6.12 10.72
N VAL A 181 9.16 -5.86 11.34
CA VAL A 181 10.31 -6.77 11.34
C VAL A 181 9.97 -8.07 12.08
N ALA A 182 9.31 -8.00 13.24
CA ALA A 182 8.90 -9.18 13.98
C ALA A 182 7.87 -10.01 13.19
N MET A 183 6.94 -9.37 12.50
CA MET A 183 5.98 -10.03 11.61
C MET A 183 6.70 -10.71 10.43
N ILE A 184 7.67 -10.05 9.80
CA ILE A 184 8.45 -10.64 8.70
C ILE A 184 9.23 -11.86 9.20
N TYR A 185 9.87 -11.80 10.36
CA TYR A 185 10.54 -12.97 10.93
C TYR A 185 9.57 -14.10 11.27
N HIS A 186 8.37 -13.77 11.76
CA HIS A 186 7.32 -14.76 12.00
C HIS A 186 6.92 -15.46 10.69
N ASP A 187 6.65 -14.69 9.63
CA ASP A 187 6.30 -15.22 8.29
C ASP A 187 7.41 -16.08 7.68
N MET A 188 8.68 -15.79 7.99
CA MET A 188 9.84 -16.56 7.54
C MET A 188 10.08 -17.85 8.35
N GLY A 189 9.30 -18.11 9.40
CA GLY A 189 9.51 -19.25 10.31
C GLY A 189 10.63 -19.04 11.34
N GLU A 190 11.23 -17.85 11.37
CA GLU A 190 12.26 -17.43 12.33
C GLU A 190 11.64 -17.04 13.68
N ILE A 191 10.78 -17.93 14.23
CA ILE A 191 9.92 -17.67 15.39
C ILE A 191 10.70 -17.11 16.59
N LYS A 192 11.92 -17.62 16.85
CA LYS A 192 12.75 -17.16 17.98
C LYS A 192 13.13 -15.67 17.84
N LYS A 193 13.46 -15.22 16.62
CA LYS A 193 13.77 -13.80 16.36
C LYS A 193 12.54 -12.93 16.51
N ALA A 194 11.39 -13.39 15.99
CA ALA A 194 10.12 -12.69 16.15
C ALA A 194 9.75 -12.50 17.62
N VAL A 195 9.81 -13.57 18.42
CA VAL A 195 9.55 -13.53 19.88
C VAL A 195 10.48 -12.55 20.57
N SER A 196 11.79 -12.61 20.29
CA SER A 196 12.78 -11.70 20.90
C SER A 196 12.42 -10.24 20.65
N ILE A 197 12.02 -9.90 19.42
CA ILE A 197 11.67 -8.53 19.06
C ILE A 197 10.35 -8.10 19.70
N TYR A 198 9.33 -8.96 19.73
CA TYR A 198 8.08 -8.65 20.43
C TYR A 198 8.29 -8.44 21.93
N GLU A 199 9.12 -9.25 22.58
CA GLU A 199 9.46 -9.04 23.98
C GLU A 199 10.21 -7.72 24.20
N GLU A 200 11.14 -7.36 23.31
CA GLU A 200 11.85 -6.09 23.36
C GLU A 200 10.90 -4.88 23.22
N ILE A 201 9.98 -4.93 22.25
CA ILE A 201 8.91 -3.95 22.09
C ILE A 201 8.13 -3.80 23.40
N LEU A 202 7.71 -4.90 24.01
CA LEU A 202 6.87 -4.89 25.22
C LEU A 202 7.63 -4.47 26.49
N ARG A 203 8.96 -4.56 26.51
CA ARG A 203 9.80 -3.98 27.58
C ARG A 203 9.78 -2.45 27.52
N SER A 204 9.86 -1.88 26.32
CA SER A 204 9.91 -0.42 26.12
C SER A 204 8.53 0.23 26.06
N TYR A 205 7.55 -0.42 25.42
CA TYR A 205 6.18 0.05 25.27
C TYR A 205 5.19 -1.07 25.58
N LYS A 206 4.74 -1.10 26.84
CA LYS A 206 3.91 -2.20 27.39
C LYS A 206 2.52 -2.31 26.74
N ASP A 207 2.02 -1.24 26.14
CA ASP A 207 0.67 -1.16 25.54
C ASP A 207 0.70 -1.31 24.00
N ALA A 208 1.77 -1.87 23.45
CA ALA A 208 1.85 -2.25 22.03
C ALA A 208 0.85 -3.38 21.71
N HIS A 209 -0.42 -3.04 21.49
CA HIS A 209 -1.49 -4.04 21.32
C HIS A 209 -1.24 -5.04 20.17
N ILE A 210 -0.58 -4.60 19.08
CA ILE A 210 -0.20 -5.49 17.97
C ILE A 210 0.85 -6.51 18.42
N ALA A 211 1.87 -6.07 19.16
CA ALA A 211 2.92 -6.96 19.68
C ALA A 211 2.36 -7.93 20.74
N LEU A 212 1.46 -7.45 21.63
CA LEU A 212 0.74 -8.30 22.59
C LEU A 212 -0.02 -9.41 21.86
N ASN A 213 -0.81 -9.05 20.84
CA ASN A 213 -1.60 -10.01 20.07
C ASN A 213 -0.73 -11.03 19.35
N ASN A 214 0.27 -10.56 18.59
CA ASN A 214 1.09 -11.44 17.77
C ASN A 214 1.97 -12.38 18.63
N LEU A 215 2.46 -11.90 19.78
CA LEU A 215 3.19 -12.74 20.73
C LEU A 215 2.26 -13.76 21.39
N ALA A 216 1.02 -13.36 21.72
CA ALA A 216 0.02 -14.28 22.24
C ALA A 216 -0.31 -15.40 21.26
N TRP A 217 -0.50 -15.05 19.98
CA TRP A 217 -0.72 -16.00 18.89
C TRP A 217 0.44 -17.00 18.80
N ILE A 218 1.69 -16.53 18.75
CA ILE A 218 2.87 -17.39 18.70
C ILE A 218 2.88 -18.37 19.87
N PHE A 219 2.71 -17.88 21.10
CA PHE A 219 2.72 -18.75 22.29
C PHE A 219 1.56 -19.75 22.32
N ALA A 220 0.47 -19.46 21.61
CA ALA A 220 -0.68 -20.34 21.51
C ALA A 220 -0.52 -21.43 20.43
N THR A 221 -0.04 -21.05 19.26
CA THR A 221 -0.12 -21.88 18.04
C THR A 221 1.21 -22.47 17.58
N THR A 222 2.35 -22.04 18.14
CA THR A 222 3.67 -22.55 17.71
C THR A 222 3.79 -24.07 17.88
N ASP A 223 4.35 -24.73 16.86
CA ASP A 223 4.72 -26.16 16.92
C ASP A 223 5.97 -26.41 17.76
N LYS A 224 6.77 -25.36 18.01
CA LYS A 224 7.97 -25.44 18.85
C LYS A 224 7.56 -25.47 20.31
N GLU A 225 7.57 -26.66 20.91
CA GLU A 225 7.13 -26.89 22.29
C GLU A 225 7.83 -25.98 23.30
N GLU A 226 9.13 -25.71 23.10
CA GLU A 226 9.95 -24.80 23.91
C GLU A 226 9.45 -23.34 23.95
N LEU A 227 8.63 -22.92 22.97
CA LEU A 227 8.06 -21.57 22.89
C LEU A 227 6.58 -21.55 23.27
N ARG A 228 5.96 -22.71 23.54
CA ARG A 228 4.54 -22.79 23.85
C ARG A 228 4.30 -22.36 25.29
N ASP A 229 3.50 -21.33 25.48
CA ASP A 229 3.17 -20.82 26.83
C ASP A 229 1.68 -20.43 26.88
N PRO A 230 0.79 -21.40 27.18
CA PRO A 230 -0.64 -21.14 27.24
C PRO A 230 -1.01 -20.00 28.20
N LYS A 231 -0.35 -19.93 29.37
CA LYS A 231 -0.68 -18.94 30.40
C LYS A 231 -0.32 -17.53 29.94
N ARG A 232 0.90 -17.34 29.39
CA ARG A 232 1.30 -16.03 28.84
C ARG A 232 0.46 -15.68 27.61
N ALA A 233 0.14 -16.64 26.73
CA ALA A 233 -0.74 -16.39 25.59
C ALA A 233 -2.08 -15.77 26.02
N LEU A 234 -2.73 -16.37 27.03
CA LEU A 234 -4.00 -15.87 27.54
C LEU A 234 -3.89 -14.47 28.17
N MET A 235 -2.84 -14.24 28.96
CA MET A 235 -2.60 -12.94 29.59
C MET A 235 -2.39 -11.84 28.54
N LEU A 236 -1.56 -12.10 27.54
CA LEU A 236 -1.22 -11.16 26.47
C LEU A 236 -2.43 -10.88 25.56
N ALA A 237 -3.17 -11.92 25.16
CA ALA A 237 -4.36 -11.78 24.32
C ALA A 237 -5.47 -10.97 25.02
N LYS A 238 -5.73 -11.23 26.31
CA LYS A 238 -6.69 -10.45 27.11
C LYS A 238 -6.31 -8.97 27.13
N ARG A 239 -5.02 -8.66 27.31
CA ARG A 239 -4.53 -7.28 27.33
C ARG A 239 -4.64 -6.63 25.95
N ALA A 240 -4.30 -7.33 24.87
CA ALA A 240 -4.46 -6.85 23.51
C ALA A 240 -5.92 -6.45 23.23
N VAL A 241 -6.86 -7.34 23.55
CA VAL A 241 -8.31 -7.10 23.40
C VAL A 241 -8.81 -5.95 24.28
N SER A 242 -8.26 -5.77 25.48
CA SER A 242 -8.63 -4.63 26.35
C SER A 242 -8.16 -3.27 25.81
N LEU A 243 -7.04 -3.25 25.08
CA LEU A 243 -6.50 -2.03 24.47
C LEU A 243 -7.18 -1.72 23.13
N LYS A 244 -7.47 -2.76 22.35
CA LYS A 244 -8.19 -2.67 21.08
C LYS A 244 -9.00 -3.93 20.86
N ARG A 245 -10.32 -3.79 20.78
CA ARG A 245 -11.22 -4.91 20.49
C ARG A 245 -11.50 -4.98 18.98
N CYS A 246 -11.05 -6.04 18.32
CA CYS A 246 -11.31 -6.32 16.91
C CYS A 246 -11.29 -7.83 16.64
N ALA A 247 -11.78 -8.25 15.47
CA ALA A 247 -11.98 -9.66 15.13
C ALA A 247 -10.68 -10.49 15.23
N GLU A 248 -9.55 -9.96 14.75
CA GLU A 248 -8.26 -10.65 14.78
C GLU A 248 -7.76 -10.89 16.21
N TYR A 249 -8.03 -9.96 17.13
CA TYR A 249 -7.58 -10.08 18.52
C TYR A 249 -8.50 -10.98 19.32
N LEU A 250 -9.78 -11.00 18.98
CA LEU A 250 -10.76 -11.92 19.54
C LEU A 250 -10.47 -13.37 19.13
N ASP A 251 -10.10 -13.64 17.89
CA ASP A 251 -9.65 -14.98 17.45
C ASP A 251 -8.39 -15.43 18.19
N THR A 252 -7.39 -14.54 18.31
CA THR A 252 -6.20 -14.85 19.13
C THR A 252 -6.55 -15.13 20.58
N LEU A 253 -7.50 -14.38 21.16
CA LEU A 253 -8.00 -14.63 22.51
C LEU A 253 -8.79 -15.95 22.60
N ALA A 254 -9.56 -16.30 21.57
CA ALA A 254 -10.29 -17.55 21.49
C ALA A 254 -9.33 -18.76 21.48
N GLU A 255 -8.28 -18.70 20.65
CA GLU A 255 -7.21 -19.70 20.64
C GLU A 255 -6.53 -19.81 22.01
N ALA A 256 -6.20 -18.68 22.62
CA ALA A 256 -5.59 -18.66 23.94
C ALA A 256 -6.51 -19.25 25.02
N TYR A 257 -7.82 -18.97 24.98
CA TYR A 257 -8.78 -19.65 25.86
C TYR A 257 -8.83 -21.16 25.60
N TRP A 258 -8.82 -21.56 24.34
CA TRP A 258 -8.91 -22.95 23.93
C TRP A 258 -7.75 -23.79 24.48
N ILE A 259 -6.52 -23.36 24.29
CA ILE A 259 -5.33 -24.10 24.77
C ILE A 259 -5.22 -24.12 26.31
N ASN A 260 -5.89 -23.19 27.01
CA ASN A 260 -5.98 -23.18 28.47
C ASN A 260 -7.17 -24.01 29.00
N GLY A 261 -7.90 -24.71 28.13
CA GLY A 261 -9.05 -25.54 28.53
C GLY A 261 -10.34 -24.75 28.80
N MET A 262 -10.35 -23.44 28.56
CA MET A 262 -11.50 -22.55 28.75
C MET A 262 -12.40 -22.60 27.51
N ARG A 263 -13.01 -23.77 27.26
CA ARG A 263 -13.68 -24.10 25.99
C ARG A 263 -14.88 -23.20 25.69
N ASN A 264 -15.69 -22.87 26.68
CA ASN A 264 -16.88 -22.04 26.50
C ASN A 264 -16.50 -20.58 26.23
N GLU A 265 -15.44 -20.08 26.86
CA GLU A 265 -14.88 -18.76 26.62
C GLU A 265 -14.28 -18.66 25.22
N ALA A 266 -13.59 -19.70 24.75
CA ALA A 266 -13.06 -19.75 23.40
C ALA A 266 -14.16 -19.61 22.34
N ILE A 267 -15.24 -20.39 22.48
CA ILE A 267 -16.38 -20.33 21.55
C ILE A 267 -17.03 -18.94 21.55
N ARG A 268 -17.25 -18.34 22.73
CA ARG A 268 -17.84 -17.00 22.83
C ARG A 268 -16.96 -15.93 22.20
N ALA A 269 -15.65 -15.98 22.43
CA ALA A 269 -14.71 -15.04 21.83
C ALA A 269 -14.68 -15.18 20.30
N GLU A 270 -14.74 -16.40 19.78
CA GLU A 270 -14.75 -16.66 18.34
C GLU A 270 -16.07 -16.28 17.66
N GLU A 271 -17.21 -16.48 18.35
CA GLU A 271 -18.51 -15.99 17.89
C GLU A 271 -18.50 -14.47 17.74
N GLU A 272 -17.95 -13.76 18.73
CA GLU A 272 -17.80 -12.31 18.67
C GLU A 272 -16.82 -11.88 17.57
N ALA A 273 -15.72 -12.61 17.36
CA ALA A 273 -14.79 -12.36 16.26
C ALA A 273 -15.53 -12.43 14.91
N LEU A 274 -16.34 -13.47 14.71
CA LEU A 274 -17.15 -13.68 13.51
C LEU A 274 -18.24 -12.61 13.29
N GLU A 275 -18.79 -12.05 14.37
CA GLU A 275 -19.74 -10.94 14.32
C GLU A 275 -19.05 -9.62 13.93
N MET A 276 -17.85 -9.36 14.45
CA MET A 276 -17.07 -8.15 14.15
C MET A 276 -16.38 -8.18 12.79
N ALA A 277 -16.15 -9.37 12.23
CA ALA A 277 -15.41 -9.55 10.99
C ALA A 277 -16.14 -8.96 9.78
N LYS A 278 -15.52 -7.94 9.16
CA LYS A 278 -15.98 -7.38 7.87
C LYS A 278 -15.50 -8.20 6.67
N GLU A 279 -14.33 -8.81 6.82
CA GLU A 279 -13.65 -9.62 5.80
C GLU A 279 -13.22 -10.95 6.44
N GLY A 280 -12.94 -11.98 5.64
CA GLY A 280 -12.42 -13.25 6.14
C GLY A 280 -13.37 -14.05 7.05
N ARG A 281 -14.69 -13.78 7.00
CA ARG A 281 -15.70 -14.46 7.84
C ARG A 281 -15.64 -15.98 7.77
N ASP A 282 -15.29 -16.54 6.60
CA ASP A 282 -15.15 -17.98 6.42
C ASP A 282 -14.08 -18.61 7.32
N TYR A 283 -12.99 -17.88 7.59
CA TYR A 283 -11.94 -18.33 8.50
C TYR A 283 -12.48 -18.45 9.93
N TYR A 284 -13.09 -17.39 10.46
CA TYR A 284 -13.66 -17.39 11.82
C TYR A 284 -14.78 -18.43 11.96
N MET A 285 -15.59 -18.63 10.92
CA MET A 285 -16.61 -19.68 10.91
C MET A 285 -16.00 -21.08 10.97
N ALA A 286 -14.92 -21.33 10.22
CA ALA A 286 -14.21 -22.61 10.25
C ALA A 286 -13.54 -22.85 11.62
N GLN A 287 -12.95 -21.81 12.19
CA GLN A 287 -12.33 -21.82 13.51
C GLN A 287 -13.37 -22.12 14.62
N LEU A 288 -14.53 -21.46 14.57
CA LEU A 288 -15.65 -21.74 15.47
C LEU A 288 -16.15 -23.17 15.33
N LYS A 289 -16.26 -23.68 14.10
CA LYS A 289 -16.65 -25.08 13.84
C LYS A 289 -15.63 -26.06 14.41
N ARG A 290 -14.33 -25.75 14.34
CA ARG A 290 -13.25 -26.55 14.96
C ARG A 290 -13.44 -26.63 16.47
N PHE A 291 -13.71 -25.50 17.14
CA PHE A 291 -13.98 -25.48 18.57
C PHE A 291 -15.24 -26.27 18.95
N LYS A 292 -16.35 -26.07 18.23
CA LYS A 292 -17.61 -26.77 18.50
C LYS A 292 -17.52 -28.27 18.28
N LYS A 293 -16.83 -28.73 17.24
CA LYS A 293 -16.64 -30.17 16.95
C LYS A 293 -15.80 -30.90 17.99
N ALA A 294 -14.86 -30.18 18.61
CA ALA A 294 -13.96 -30.76 19.61
C ALA A 294 -14.55 -30.78 21.04
N LEU A 295 -15.76 -30.25 21.24
CA LEU A 295 -16.52 -30.51 22.45
C LEU A 295 -17.11 -31.94 22.37
N PRO A 296 -16.88 -32.81 23.37
CA PRO A 296 -17.64 -34.04 23.47
C PRO A 296 -19.13 -33.69 23.59
N TYR A 297 -20.01 -34.43 22.90
CA TYR A 297 -21.46 -34.34 23.10
C TYR A 297 -21.72 -34.51 24.60
N SER A 298 -22.07 -33.44 25.31
CA SER A 298 -22.56 -33.55 26.67
C SER A 298 -23.93 -34.22 26.58
N THR A 299 -23.98 -35.51 26.92
CA THR A 299 -25.22 -36.22 27.23
C THR A 299 -25.81 -35.61 28.50
N HIS A 300 -26.55 -34.51 28.33
CA HIS A 300 -27.51 -34.02 29.31
C HIS A 300 -28.86 -34.70 29.03
N TYR A 301 -29.03 -35.92 29.52
CA TYR A 301 -30.34 -36.39 29.97
C TYR A 301 -30.30 -36.43 31.49
N SER A 302 -30.69 -35.30 32.09
CA SER A 302 -31.03 -35.22 33.50
C SER A 302 -32.32 -36.01 33.68
N ASN A 303 -32.21 -37.22 34.23
CA ASN A 303 -33.34 -37.93 34.84
C ASN A 303 -33.90 -37.08 35.98
N TYR A 304 -34.96 -36.34 35.71
CA TYR A 304 -35.92 -35.92 36.70
C TYR A 304 -37.29 -36.40 36.24
N ASN A 305 -37.73 -37.52 36.82
CA ASN A 305 -39.09 -37.74 37.30
C ASN A 305 -39.18 -39.17 37.82
N ASN A 306 -38.96 -39.32 39.13
CA ASN A 306 -39.54 -40.40 39.92
C ASN A 306 -39.76 -39.88 41.35
N SER A 307 -40.98 -39.41 41.59
CA SER A 307 -41.68 -39.40 42.89
C SER A 307 -43.04 -38.75 42.71
#